data_AF-A0A0F9ELL7-F1
#
_entry.id   AF-A0A0F9ELL7-F1
#
_cell.length_a   1.000
_cell.length_b   1.000
_cell.length_c   1.000
_cell.angle_alpha   90.00
_cell.angle_beta   90.00
_cell.angle_gamma   90.00
#
_symmetry.space_group_name_H-M   'P 1'
#
loop_
_entity.id
_entity.type
_entity.pdbx_description
1 polymer ?
#
loop_
_entity_poly.entity_id
_entity_poly.type
_entity_poly.pdbx_seq_one_letter_code
_entity_poly.pdbx_strand_id
1 'polypeptide(L)'
;LYKKCYRGCGRELPFKVKDNIQKDNQMPFADISSIKKHIIQNNIYGVDINKSAIEVCELRLWLWIVKPPEELIFSTEYFDIPSLPNIEYNIRCGNSLIGYCEIERLSEIGSEKFHRIDDKFLSKKGSAIIDILQQKQELISCYYKKDETIEESKKKEIRNAINTIVYDFKEQLNLLLKNDFHNQNLIIPLTPIYISYYINRKDFKKNFQDFLRDLNINNELTYFKVNFKTPVDFDYEAIRRVKGLTCSVNKNTKKVSSIYPTTSFNFKYYSEYGDNPFSKFLIKQVSDWSQVDNIELKKKVDIRDIILINPFYWVMEFPDIFNSASENNKGFDIIIGNPPFIRADTMMTFFYSKGIS
;
A
#
# COMPACT_ATOMS: atom_id res chain seq x y z
N LEU A 1 10.56 -9.51 13.71
CA LEU A 1 9.94 -10.86 13.55
C LEU A 1 10.82 -11.86 12.79
N TYR A 2 12.16 -11.71 12.82
CA TYR A 2 13.10 -12.69 12.25
C TYR A 2 13.57 -13.65 13.35
N LYS A 3 12.89 -14.79 13.53
CA LYS A 3 13.41 -16.02 14.15
C LYS A 3 12.29 -17.07 14.26
N LYS A 4 12.08 -17.83 13.18
CA LYS A 4 11.50 -19.18 13.19
C LYS A 4 11.57 -19.80 11.78
N CYS A 5 12.76 -19.76 11.16
CA CYS A 5 13.09 -20.68 10.08
C CYS A 5 14.09 -21.68 10.66
N TYR A 6 13.98 -22.95 10.26
CA TYR A 6 14.66 -24.15 10.75
C TYR A 6 13.95 -24.93 11.86
N ARG A 7 13.00 -25.76 11.43
CA ARG A 7 13.01 -27.20 11.75
C ARG A 7 12.47 -28.03 10.59
N GLY A 8 13.38 -28.78 9.96
CA GLY A 8 13.14 -30.12 9.42
C GLY A 8 12.12 -30.29 8.31
N CYS A 9 12.61 -30.36 7.06
CA CYS A 9 12.20 -31.41 6.15
C CYS A 9 13.34 -31.69 5.15
N GLY A 10 14.12 -32.74 5.44
CA GLY A 10 14.93 -33.41 4.43
C GLY A 10 14.01 -34.15 3.46
N ARG A 11 13.40 -33.40 2.54
CA ARG A 11 12.72 -33.96 1.37
C ARG A 11 13.53 -33.55 0.16
N GLU A 12 13.93 -34.54 -0.62
CA GLU A 12 14.43 -34.34 -1.97
C GLU A 12 13.53 -33.32 -2.67
N LEU A 13 14.15 -32.26 -3.18
CA LEU A 13 13.46 -31.28 -4.00
C LEU A 13 12.63 -32.03 -5.07
N PRO A 14 11.35 -31.69 -5.32
CA PRO A 14 10.53 -32.40 -6.29
C PRO A 14 10.93 -31.97 -7.71
N PHE A 15 12.18 -32.20 -8.11
CA PHE A 15 12.63 -32.02 -9.48
C PHE A 15 12.39 -33.32 -10.25
N LYS A 16 11.24 -33.41 -10.91
CA LYS A 16 11.13 -34.21 -12.14
C LYS A 16 12.02 -33.66 -13.28
N VAL A 17 12.75 -32.57 -13.04
CA VAL A 17 13.76 -32.05 -13.98
C VAL A 17 15.11 -32.79 -13.83
N LYS A 18 15.42 -33.39 -12.67
CA LYS A 18 16.70 -34.08 -12.48
C LYS A 18 16.88 -35.29 -13.41
N ASP A 19 15.79 -36.02 -13.69
CA ASP A 19 15.85 -37.21 -14.53
C ASP A 19 16.11 -36.90 -16.01
N ASN A 20 15.85 -35.67 -16.45
CA ASN A 20 16.13 -35.21 -17.82
C ASN A 20 17.46 -34.43 -17.95
N ILE A 21 17.99 -33.87 -16.86
CA ILE A 21 19.22 -33.04 -16.89
C ILE A 21 20.49 -33.89 -17.03
N GLN A 22 20.48 -35.18 -16.67
CA GLN A 22 21.69 -36.01 -16.62
C GLN A 22 22.08 -36.71 -17.93
N LYS A 23 21.35 -36.53 -19.05
CA LYS A 23 21.58 -37.38 -20.23
C LYS A 23 22.16 -36.75 -21.49
N ASP A 24 22.23 -35.43 -21.65
CA ASP A 24 22.84 -34.86 -22.86
C ASP A 24 23.65 -33.59 -22.58
N ASN A 25 24.96 -33.66 -22.86
CA ASN A 25 25.92 -32.54 -22.80
C ASN A 25 25.73 -31.53 -23.95
N GLN A 26 24.60 -31.54 -24.65
CA GLN A 26 24.22 -30.58 -25.69
C GLN A 26 22.71 -30.33 -25.62
N MET A 27 22.26 -29.51 -24.67
CA MET A 27 20.86 -29.06 -24.65
C MET A 27 20.66 -27.98 -25.72
N PRO A 28 19.71 -28.16 -26.67
CA PRO A 28 19.38 -27.11 -27.61
C PRO A 28 18.83 -25.86 -26.89
N PHE A 29 19.12 -24.67 -27.41
CA PHE A 29 18.76 -23.37 -26.82
C PHE A 29 17.25 -23.23 -26.47
N ALA A 30 16.39 -23.90 -27.24
CA ALA A 30 14.94 -23.97 -27.00
C ALA A 30 14.59 -24.58 -25.62
N ASP A 31 15.43 -25.47 -25.10
CA ASP A 31 15.21 -26.16 -23.82
C ASP A 31 15.59 -25.27 -22.63
N ILE A 32 16.74 -24.58 -22.70
CA ILE A 32 17.17 -23.62 -21.66
C ILE A 32 16.19 -22.45 -21.53
N SER A 33 15.78 -21.86 -22.66
CA SER A 33 14.81 -20.76 -22.66
C SER A 33 13.45 -21.19 -22.11
N SER A 34 13.03 -22.42 -22.39
CA SER A 34 11.81 -23.02 -21.84
C SER A 34 11.91 -23.24 -20.33
N ILE A 35 13.06 -23.70 -19.83
CA ILE A 35 13.32 -23.85 -18.39
C ILE A 35 13.29 -22.48 -17.70
N LYS A 36 13.99 -21.47 -18.23
CA LYS A 36 13.97 -20.10 -17.67
C LYS A 36 12.55 -19.54 -17.60
N LYS A 37 11.77 -19.73 -18.67
CA LYS A 37 10.36 -19.34 -18.73
C LYS A 37 9.53 -20.05 -17.66
N HIS A 38 9.70 -21.35 -17.50
CA HIS A 38 9.01 -22.12 -16.46
C HIS A 38 9.37 -21.64 -15.04
N ILE A 39 10.66 -21.38 -14.78
CA ILE A 39 11.13 -20.86 -13.50
C ILE A 39 10.46 -19.51 -13.19
N ILE A 40 10.53 -18.57 -14.13
CA ILE A 40 9.94 -17.23 -13.96
C ILE A 40 8.43 -17.30 -13.71
N GLN A 41 7.69 -18.11 -14.46
CA GLN A 41 6.23 -18.12 -14.40
C GLN A 41 5.66 -18.84 -13.16
N ASN A 42 6.38 -19.80 -12.58
CA ASN A 42 5.84 -20.65 -11.52
C ASN A 42 6.59 -20.55 -10.19
N ASN A 43 7.77 -19.94 -10.16
CA ASN A 43 8.63 -19.94 -8.97
C ASN A 43 9.05 -18.54 -8.54
N ILE A 44 9.01 -17.55 -9.43
CA ILE A 44 9.42 -16.18 -9.12
C ILE A 44 8.18 -15.31 -8.97
N TYR A 45 8.07 -14.70 -7.78
CA TYR A 45 7.06 -13.72 -7.43
C TYR A 45 7.76 -12.50 -6.85
N GLY A 46 7.18 -11.33 -7.07
CA GLY A 46 7.81 -10.07 -6.71
C GLY A 46 6.79 -9.01 -6.35
N VAL A 47 7.16 -8.18 -5.38
CA VAL A 47 6.39 -7.01 -4.99
C VAL A 47 7.33 -5.83 -4.76
N ASP A 48 6.97 -4.68 -5.32
CA ASP A 48 7.67 -3.42 -5.12
C ASP A 48 6.66 -2.27 -5.08
N ILE A 49 6.91 -1.26 -4.26
CA ILE A 49 6.03 -0.09 -4.17
C ILE A 49 6.17 0.83 -5.39
N ASN A 50 7.34 0.82 -6.04
CA ASN A 50 7.62 1.65 -7.19
C ASN A 50 7.28 0.90 -8.49
N LYS A 51 6.27 1.39 -9.21
CA LYS A 51 5.87 0.82 -10.51
C LYS A 51 7.02 0.78 -11.53
N SER A 52 7.90 1.77 -11.55
CA SER A 52 9.05 1.76 -12.48
C SER A 52 10.04 0.64 -12.14
N ALA A 53 10.18 0.25 -10.88
CA ALA A 53 11.01 -0.88 -10.48
C ALA A 53 10.41 -2.21 -10.96
N ILE A 54 9.08 -2.33 -10.93
CA ILE A 54 8.34 -3.48 -11.50
C ILE A 54 8.62 -3.59 -13.00
N GLU A 55 8.45 -2.52 -13.76
CA GLU A 55 8.69 -2.50 -15.23
C GLU A 55 10.14 -2.87 -15.58
N VAL A 56 11.11 -2.37 -14.81
CA VAL A 56 12.53 -2.74 -14.97
C VAL A 56 12.77 -4.21 -14.61
N CYS A 57 12.11 -4.72 -13.57
CA CYS A 57 12.19 -6.13 -13.18
C CYS A 57 11.68 -7.04 -14.29
N GLU A 58 10.48 -6.75 -14.81
CA GLU A 58 9.87 -7.49 -15.92
C GLU A 58 10.79 -7.50 -17.16
N LEU A 59 11.34 -6.33 -17.52
CA LEU A 59 12.30 -6.22 -18.63
C LEU A 59 13.56 -7.06 -18.38
N ARG A 60 14.11 -7.05 -17.15
CA ARG A 60 15.30 -7.84 -16.81
C ARG A 60 15.04 -9.34 -16.88
N LEU A 61 13.87 -9.79 -16.41
CA LEU A 61 13.46 -11.19 -16.53
C LEU A 61 13.31 -11.61 -17.99
N TRP A 62 12.77 -10.74 -18.84
CA TRP A 62 12.71 -10.99 -20.28
C TRP A 62 14.09 -11.09 -20.92
N LEU A 63 14.99 -10.13 -20.65
CA LEU A 63 16.36 -10.15 -21.15
C LEU A 63 17.09 -11.43 -20.69
N TRP A 64 16.83 -11.90 -19.48
CA TRP A 64 17.41 -13.16 -18.99
C TRP A 64 16.93 -14.37 -19.78
N ILE A 65 15.66 -14.42 -20.17
CA ILE A 65 15.13 -15.49 -21.04
C ILE A 65 15.78 -15.43 -22.41
N VAL A 66 15.84 -14.25 -23.04
CA VAL A 66 16.33 -14.09 -24.41
C VAL A 66 17.86 -14.23 -24.49
N LYS A 67 18.60 -13.99 -23.39
CA LYS A 67 20.06 -14.08 -23.39
C LYS A 67 20.54 -15.49 -23.79
N PRO A 68 21.31 -15.62 -24.89
CA PRO A 68 21.91 -16.89 -25.29
C PRO A 68 22.99 -17.35 -24.31
N PRO A 69 23.26 -18.67 -24.22
CA PRO A 69 24.46 -19.20 -23.55
C PRO A 69 25.72 -18.53 -24.09
N GLU A 70 26.73 -18.36 -23.25
CA GLU A 70 27.96 -17.65 -23.62
C GLU A 70 28.67 -18.28 -24.83
N GLU A 71 28.55 -19.60 -24.97
CA GLU A 71 29.09 -20.40 -26.08
C GLU A 71 28.45 -20.09 -27.44
N LEU A 72 27.23 -19.55 -27.46
CA LEU A 72 26.45 -19.24 -28.67
C LEU A 72 26.42 -17.73 -29.00
N ILE A 73 27.15 -16.89 -28.26
CA ILE A 73 27.18 -15.43 -28.49
C ILE A 73 27.78 -15.07 -29.87
N PHE A 74 28.68 -15.91 -30.38
CA PHE A 74 29.39 -15.68 -31.65
C PHE A 74 28.88 -16.51 -32.84
N SER A 75 27.85 -17.34 -32.65
CA SER A 75 27.23 -18.08 -33.74
C SER A 75 26.32 -17.16 -34.57
N THR A 76 26.44 -17.22 -35.90
CA THR A 76 25.60 -16.47 -36.85
C THR A 76 24.21 -17.09 -37.06
N GLU A 77 23.85 -18.10 -36.26
CA GLU A 77 22.54 -18.75 -36.36
C GLU A 77 21.45 -17.83 -35.82
N TYR A 78 20.39 -17.66 -36.61
CA TYR A 78 19.17 -16.98 -36.18
C TYR A 78 18.48 -17.84 -35.14
N PHE A 79 18.42 -17.37 -33.90
CA PHE A 79 17.69 -18.05 -32.83
C PHE A 79 16.25 -17.55 -32.77
N ASP A 80 15.30 -18.48 -32.65
CA ASP A 80 13.92 -18.14 -32.34
C ASP A 80 13.85 -17.43 -31.00
N ILE A 81 13.42 -16.16 -31.03
CA ILE A 81 13.24 -15.37 -29.82
C ILE A 81 11.98 -15.88 -29.12
N PRO A 82 12.10 -16.42 -27.89
CA PRO A 82 10.94 -16.93 -27.16
C PRO A 82 9.96 -15.80 -26.86
N SER A 83 8.67 -16.09 -26.97
CA SER A 83 7.61 -15.16 -26.59
C SER A 83 7.71 -14.78 -25.11
N LEU A 84 7.52 -13.49 -24.82
CA LEU A 84 7.56 -12.89 -23.48
C LEU A 84 6.75 -13.78 -22.52
N PRO A 85 7.32 -14.22 -21.38
CA PRO A 85 6.52 -14.88 -20.37
C PRO A 85 5.47 -13.88 -19.89
N ASN A 86 4.21 -14.30 -19.88
CA ASN A 86 3.21 -13.49 -19.24
C ASN A 86 3.39 -13.68 -17.72
N ILE A 87 3.75 -12.59 -17.02
CA ILE A 87 4.09 -12.54 -15.59
C ILE A 87 3.32 -11.44 -14.85
N GLU A 88 2.27 -10.90 -15.49
CA GLU A 88 1.44 -9.78 -14.99
C GLU A 88 0.85 -10.04 -13.59
N TYR A 89 0.68 -11.31 -13.22
CA TYR A 89 0.17 -11.73 -11.91
C TYR A 89 1.25 -12.23 -10.93
N ASN A 90 2.51 -12.35 -11.35
CA ASN A 90 3.63 -12.78 -10.50
C ASN A 90 4.38 -11.58 -9.90
N ILE A 91 4.52 -10.49 -10.67
CA ILE A 91 5.23 -9.29 -10.26
C ILE A 91 4.21 -8.16 -10.08
N ARG A 92 4.07 -7.63 -8.85
CA ARG A 92 2.93 -6.77 -8.48
C ARG A 92 3.39 -5.50 -7.78
N CYS A 93 2.67 -4.40 -8.02
CA CYS A 93 2.96 -3.12 -7.38
C CYS A 93 2.22 -3.00 -6.04
N GLY A 94 2.92 -2.71 -4.95
CA GLY A 94 2.32 -2.50 -3.63
C GLY A 94 3.32 -2.41 -2.49
N ASN A 95 2.84 -1.94 -1.34
CA ASN A 95 3.60 -1.89 -0.10
C ASN A 95 3.49 -3.23 0.62
N SER A 96 4.50 -4.07 0.43
CA SER A 96 4.60 -5.42 0.99
C SER A 96 4.61 -5.50 2.51
N LEU A 97 4.86 -4.39 3.21
CA LEU A 97 4.87 -4.35 4.67
C LEU A 97 3.50 -4.14 5.31
N ILE A 98 2.51 -3.69 4.53
CA ILE A 98 1.19 -3.37 5.05
C ILE A 98 0.15 -4.14 4.25
N GLY A 99 -0.69 -4.89 4.94
CA GLY A 99 -1.75 -5.71 4.35
C GLY A 99 -1.94 -7.00 5.13
N TYR A 100 -2.93 -7.79 4.71
CA TYR A 100 -3.24 -9.07 5.33
C TYR A 100 -2.49 -10.22 4.66
N CYS A 101 -1.90 -11.09 5.49
CA CYS A 101 -1.16 -12.29 5.08
C CYS A 101 -1.90 -13.59 5.37
N GLU A 102 -2.95 -13.55 6.21
CA GLU A 102 -3.66 -14.73 6.70
C GLU A 102 -5.15 -14.64 6.36
N ILE A 103 -5.70 -15.75 5.83
CA ILE A 103 -7.11 -15.86 5.44
C ILE A 103 -8.03 -15.93 6.68
N GLU A 104 -7.54 -16.51 7.79
CA GLU A 104 -8.30 -16.71 9.02
C GLU A 104 -8.79 -15.39 9.63
N ARG A 105 -7.91 -14.39 9.73
CA ARG A 105 -8.26 -13.03 10.17
C ARG A 105 -9.33 -12.37 9.30
N LEU A 106 -9.39 -12.73 8.02
CA LEU A 106 -10.41 -12.23 7.10
C LEU A 106 -11.77 -12.91 7.30
N SER A 107 -11.77 -14.17 7.76
CA SER A 107 -12.99 -14.92 8.07
C SER A 107 -13.68 -14.46 9.35
N GLU A 108 -12.91 -13.97 10.34
CA GLU A 108 -13.42 -13.47 11.62
C GLU A 108 -14.13 -12.11 11.51
N ILE A 109 -13.81 -11.31 10.47
CA ILE A 109 -14.29 -9.93 10.33
C ILE A 109 -15.67 -9.84 9.61
N GLY A 110 -16.27 -10.99 9.30
CA GLY A 110 -17.67 -11.12 8.88
C GLY A 110 -17.85 -11.12 7.36
N SER A 111 -18.23 -12.29 6.84
CA SER A 111 -18.71 -12.51 5.47
C SER A 111 -19.88 -11.60 5.05
N GLU A 112 -20.61 -11.04 6.01
CA GLU A 112 -21.74 -10.12 5.80
C GLU A 112 -21.35 -8.76 5.21
N LYS A 113 -20.08 -8.32 5.32
CA LYS A 113 -19.62 -7.01 4.80
C LYS A 113 -19.12 -7.08 3.35
N PHE A 114 -18.95 -8.28 2.80
CA PHE A 114 -18.57 -8.50 1.40
C PHE A 114 -19.82 -8.41 0.52
N HIS A 115 -20.37 -7.21 0.39
CA HIS A 115 -21.54 -6.95 -0.45
C HIS A 115 -21.16 -6.10 -1.66
N ARG A 116 -21.66 -6.56 -2.81
CA ARG A 116 -21.55 -6.01 -4.17
C ARG A 116 -20.42 -6.60 -4.99
N ILE A 117 -20.77 -7.55 -5.85
CA ILE A 117 -20.13 -7.68 -7.15
C ILE A 117 -21.27 -7.92 -8.16
N ASP A 118 -21.22 -7.23 -9.31
CA ASP A 118 -22.25 -7.29 -10.34
C ASP A 118 -22.46 -8.72 -10.89
N ASP A 119 -23.74 -9.11 -10.99
CA ASP A 119 -24.27 -10.47 -11.25
C ASP A 119 -23.98 -11.04 -12.66
N LYS A 120 -23.01 -10.52 -13.43
CA LYS A 120 -22.67 -11.10 -14.76
C LYS A 120 -21.66 -12.24 -14.72
N PHE A 121 -20.84 -12.32 -13.67
CA PHE A 121 -19.84 -13.38 -13.51
C PHE A 121 -19.92 -14.13 -12.17
N LEU A 122 -20.85 -13.74 -11.30
CA LEU A 122 -20.95 -14.26 -9.94
C LEU A 122 -22.37 -14.72 -9.67
N SER A 123 -22.56 -16.02 -9.58
CA SER A 123 -23.88 -16.63 -9.41
C SER A 123 -24.38 -16.62 -7.97
N LYS A 124 -23.67 -16.02 -7.00
CA LYS A 124 -24.10 -16.06 -5.59
C LYS A 124 -23.79 -14.77 -4.82
N LYS A 125 -24.86 -14.08 -4.42
CA LYS A 125 -24.86 -13.17 -3.27
C LYS A 125 -24.32 -13.90 -2.04
N GLY A 126 -23.23 -13.40 -1.45
CA GLY A 126 -22.65 -13.93 -0.20
C GLY A 126 -21.67 -15.09 -0.40
N SER A 127 -20.70 -14.94 -1.30
CA SER A 127 -19.57 -15.88 -1.41
C SER A 127 -18.53 -15.61 -0.32
N ALA A 128 -18.03 -16.65 0.33
CA ALA A 128 -16.95 -16.53 1.32
C ALA A 128 -15.69 -15.96 0.65
N ILE A 129 -14.78 -15.36 1.41
CA ILE A 129 -13.52 -14.82 0.89
C ILE A 129 -12.73 -15.88 0.11
N ILE A 130 -12.79 -17.12 0.57
CA ILE A 130 -12.17 -18.28 -0.08
C ILE A 130 -12.72 -18.47 -1.51
N ASP A 131 -14.03 -18.29 -1.71
CA ASP A 131 -14.66 -18.42 -3.02
C ASP A 131 -14.17 -17.34 -3.99
N ILE A 132 -14.03 -16.09 -3.50
CA ILE A 132 -13.52 -14.96 -4.29
C ILE A 132 -12.06 -15.21 -4.70
N LEU A 133 -11.24 -15.70 -3.76
CA LEU A 133 -9.85 -16.07 -4.04
C LEU A 133 -9.74 -17.20 -5.07
N GLN A 134 -10.58 -18.23 -4.92
CA GLN A 134 -10.64 -19.35 -5.85
C GLN A 134 -11.06 -18.90 -7.25
N GLN A 135 -12.10 -18.07 -7.37
CA GLN A 135 -12.54 -17.51 -8.65
C GLN A 135 -11.45 -16.67 -9.31
N LYS A 136 -10.74 -15.83 -8.55
CA LYS A 136 -9.58 -15.08 -9.06
C LYS A 136 -8.53 -16.04 -9.62
N GLN A 137 -8.21 -17.11 -8.89
CA GLN A 137 -7.22 -18.11 -9.31
C GLN A 137 -7.65 -18.85 -10.59
N GLU A 138 -8.93 -19.19 -10.73
CA GLU A 138 -9.50 -19.82 -11.92
C GLU A 138 -9.44 -18.90 -13.15
N LEU A 139 -9.73 -17.60 -12.98
CA LEU A 139 -9.62 -16.60 -14.04
C LEU A 139 -8.17 -16.39 -14.46
N ILE A 140 -7.23 -16.30 -13.51
CA ILE A 140 -5.79 -16.21 -13.80
C ILE A 140 -5.33 -17.46 -14.57
N SER A 141 -5.78 -18.65 -14.14
CA SER A 141 -5.46 -19.90 -14.84
C SER A 141 -5.98 -19.90 -16.27
N CYS A 142 -7.22 -19.43 -16.49
CA CYS A 142 -7.80 -19.28 -17.83
C CYS A 142 -7.04 -18.26 -18.69
N TYR A 143 -6.58 -17.17 -18.09
CA TYR A 143 -5.78 -16.14 -18.77
C TYR A 143 -4.44 -16.68 -19.28
N TYR A 144 -3.82 -17.60 -18.55
CA TYR A 144 -2.54 -18.23 -18.90
C TYR A 144 -2.64 -19.49 -19.77
N LYS A 145 -3.84 -20.00 -20.07
CA LYS A 145 -3.99 -21.18 -20.95
C LYS A 145 -3.36 -20.92 -22.32
N LYS A 146 -2.50 -21.85 -22.76
CA LYS A 146 -1.70 -21.82 -23.99
C LYS A 146 -2.51 -21.96 -25.29
N ASP A 147 -3.82 -21.82 -25.26
CA ASP A 147 -4.62 -21.89 -26.48
C ASP A 147 -4.37 -20.63 -27.31
N GLU A 148 -3.63 -20.79 -28.41
CA GLU A 148 -3.44 -19.79 -29.48
C GLU A 148 -4.78 -19.32 -30.08
N THR A 149 -5.89 -19.94 -29.70
CA THR A 149 -7.26 -19.66 -30.13
C THR A 149 -8.06 -18.77 -29.17
N ILE A 150 -7.51 -18.40 -27.99
CA ILE A 150 -8.16 -17.38 -27.15
C ILE A 150 -7.96 -16.02 -27.82
N GLU A 151 -9.00 -15.60 -28.51
CA GLU A 151 -9.13 -14.29 -29.13
C GLU A 151 -8.77 -13.18 -28.12
N GLU A 152 -8.03 -12.16 -28.57
CA GLU A 152 -7.56 -11.04 -27.72
C GLU A 152 -8.72 -10.36 -26.98
N SER A 153 -9.92 -10.38 -27.56
CA SER A 153 -11.18 -9.96 -26.95
C SER A 153 -11.46 -10.68 -25.62
N LYS A 154 -11.34 -12.02 -25.59
CA LYS A 154 -11.57 -12.84 -24.39
C LYS A 154 -10.49 -12.63 -23.33
N LYS A 155 -9.22 -12.47 -23.71
CA LYS A 155 -8.15 -12.13 -22.75
C LYS A 155 -8.41 -10.79 -22.08
N LYS A 156 -8.89 -9.81 -22.84
CA LYS A 156 -9.30 -8.50 -22.30
C LYS A 156 -10.49 -8.62 -21.35
N GLU A 157 -11.49 -9.42 -21.68
CA GLU A 157 -12.64 -9.70 -20.80
C GLU A 157 -12.21 -10.35 -19.48
N ILE A 158 -11.36 -11.38 -19.53
CA ILE A 158 -10.83 -12.05 -18.34
C ILE A 158 -10.02 -11.06 -17.49
N ARG A 159 -9.14 -10.26 -18.10
CA ARG A 159 -8.36 -9.24 -17.39
C ARG A 159 -9.28 -8.22 -16.70
N ASN A 160 -10.34 -7.77 -17.36
CA ASN A 160 -11.32 -6.86 -16.78
C ASN A 160 -12.03 -7.50 -15.59
N ALA A 161 -12.45 -8.76 -15.70
CA ALA A 161 -13.10 -9.49 -14.61
C ALA A 161 -12.16 -9.63 -13.39
N ILE A 162 -10.88 -9.97 -13.62
CA ILE A 162 -9.87 -10.03 -12.55
C ILE A 162 -9.69 -8.66 -11.89
N ASN A 163 -9.60 -7.59 -12.68
CA ASN A 163 -9.44 -6.24 -12.17
C ASN A 163 -10.63 -5.78 -11.32
N THR A 164 -11.86 -6.12 -11.73
CA THR A 164 -13.07 -5.86 -10.94
C THR A 164 -13.00 -6.58 -9.59
N ILE A 165 -12.71 -7.88 -9.59
CA ILE A 165 -12.59 -8.67 -8.34
C ILE A 165 -11.51 -8.07 -7.43
N VAL A 166 -10.35 -7.74 -7.97
CA VAL A 166 -9.24 -7.15 -7.20
C VAL A 166 -9.64 -5.79 -6.64
N TYR A 167 -10.28 -4.94 -7.44
CA TYR A 167 -10.72 -3.61 -7.01
C TYR A 167 -11.73 -3.69 -5.86
N ASP A 168 -12.80 -4.45 -6.05
CA ASP A 168 -13.88 -4.58 -5.06
C ASP A 168 -13.36 -5.16 -3.74
N PHE A 169 -12.49 -6.18 -3.85
CA PHE A 169 -11.91 -6.80 -2.66
C PHE A 169 -10.88 -5.88 -1.98
N LYS A 170 -10.06 -5.14 -2.74
CA LYS A 170 -9.15 -4.11 -2.17
C LYS A 170 -9.92 -3.06 -1.39
N GLU A 171 -11.02 -2.55 -1.91
CA GLU A 171 -11.84 -1.54 -1.23
C GLU A 171 -12.33 -2.04 0.14
N GLN A 172 -12.82 -3.28 0.18
CA GLN A 172 -13.27 -3.90 1.43
C GLN A 172 -12.11 -4.11 2.40
N LEU A 173 -10.98 -4.66 1.94
CA LEU A 173 -9.79 -4.85 2.78
C LEU A 173 -9.21 -3.53 3.28
N ASN A 174 -9.23 -2.47 2.47
CA ASN A 174 -8.81 -1.13 2.86
C ASN A 174 -9.68 -0.57 4.00
N LEU A 175 -11.00 -0.78 3.94
CA LEU A 175 -11.92 -0.39 5.02
C LEU A 175 -11.66 -1.19 6.30
N LEU A 176 -11.38 -2.50 6.18
CA LEU A 176 -11.03 -3.32 7.33
C LEU A 176 -9.72 -2.86 7.96
N LEU A 177 -8.69 -2.64 7.16
CA LEU A 177 -7.38 -2.17 7.61
C LEU A 177 -7.48 -0.80 8.30
N LYS A 178 -8.31 0.11 7.76
CA LYS A 178 -8.63 1.38 8.42
C LYS A 178 -9.20 1.15 9.83
N ASN A 179 -10.19 0.26 9.96
CA ASN A 179 -10.81 -0.04 11.25
C ASN A 179 -9.82 -0.66 12.24
N ASP A 180 -8.94 -1.54 11.77
CA ASP A 180 -7.87 -2.12 12.59
C ASP A 180 -6.91 -1.05 13.12
N PHE A 181 -6.50 -0.11 12.27
CA PHE A 181 -5.71 1.04 12.71
C PHE A 181 -6.45 1.94 13.71
N HIS A 182 -7.77 2.10 13.55
CA HIS A 182 -8.58 2.84 14.51
C HIS A 182 -8.68 2.12 15.86
N ASN A 183 -8.85 0.80 15.85
CA ASN A 183 -8.89 -0.04 17.05
C ASN A 183 -7.55 0.01 17.81
N GLN A 184 -6.44 0.13 17.09
CA GLN A 184 -5.11 0.34 17.66
C GLN A 184 -4.84 1.80 18.07
N ASN A 185 -5.81 2.71 17.92
CA ASN A 185 -5.66 4.15 18.14
C ASN A 185 -4.46 4.75 17.40
N LEU A 186 -4.20 4.28 16.18
CA LEU A 186 -3.12 4.77 15.36
C LEU A 186 -3.39 6.22 14.94
N ILE A 187 -2.43 7.09 15.28
CA ILE A 187 -2.45 8.51 14.97
C ILE A 187 -1.23 8.81 14.11
N ILE A 188 -1.45 9.38 12.93
CA ILE A 188 -0.41 9.71 11.96
C ILE A 188 -0.18 11.23 11.90
N PRO A 189 1.06 11.69 11.70
CA PRO A 189 1.31 13.09 11.35
C PRO A 189 0.84 13.34 9.92
N LEU A 190 0.21 14.50 9.65
CA LEU A 190 0.07 14.92 8.24
C LEU A 190 1.43 15.37 7.73
N THR A 191 1.80 14.89 6.55
CA THR A 191 3.07 15.23 5.91
C THR A 191 3.20 16.75 5.72
N PRO A 192 4.38 17.33 6.03
CA PRO A 192 4.64 18.76 5.83
C PRO A 192 4.43 19.26 4.40
N ILE A 193 4.55 18.41 3.38
CA ILE A 193 4.37 18.79 1.96
C ILE A 193 2.96 19.30 1.68
N TYR A 194 1.93 18.60 2.17
CA TYR A 194 0.55 19.06 2.04
C TYR A 194 0.38 20.40 2.75
N ILE A 195 0.92 20.53 3.97
CA ILE A 195 0.79 21.74 4.78
C ILE A 195 1.54 22.93 4.16
N SER A 196 2.76 22.73 3.66
CA SER A 196 3.58 23.79 3.06
C SER A 196 2.99 24.31 1.76
N TYR A 197 2.37 23.44 0.96
CA TYR A 197 1.60 23.86 -0.22
C TYR A 197 0.50 24.87 0.14
N TYR A 198 -0.23 24.66 1.24
CA TYR A 198 -1.27 25.59 1.70
C TYR A 198 -0.69 26.84 2.36
N ILE A 199 0.29 26.71 3.26
CA ILE A 199 0.91 27.85 3.96
C ILE A 199 1.52 28.86 2.96
N ASN A 200 2.11 28.37 1.87
CA ASN A 200 2.77 29.21 0.88
C ASN A 200 1.80 29.95 -0.08
N ARG A 201 0.48 29.74 0.02
CA ARG A 201 -0.49 30.53 -0.75
C ARG A 201 -0.66 31.92 -0.16
N LYS A 202 -0.67 32.95 -1.02
CA LYS A 202 -0.88 34.36 -0.63
C LYS A 202 -2.15 34.59 0.22
N ASP A 203 -3.17 33.74 0.05
CA ASP A 203 -4.46 33.85 0.73
C ASP A 203 -4.66 32.86 1.88
N PHE A 204 -3.60 32.22 2.41
CA PHE A 204 -3.74 31.20 3.46
C PHE A 204 -4.57 31.67 4.65
N LYS A 205 -4.39 32.92 5.11
CA LYS A 205 -5.22 33.53 6.16
C LYS A 205 -6.72 33.49 5.85
N LYS A 206 -7.09 33.80 4.60
CA LYS A 206 -8.48 33.83 4.13
C LYS A 206 -9.05 32.41 4.00
N ASN A 207 -8.21 31.46 3.62
CA ASN A 207 -8.59 30.08 3.34
C ASN A 207 -8.31 29.12 4.51
N PHE A 208 -7.87 29.61 5.67
CA PHE A 208 -7.49 28.77 6.81
C PHE A 208 -8.67 27.97 7.37
N GLN A 209 -9.87 28.55 7.31
CA GLN A 209 -11.11 27.86 7.67
C GLN A 209 -11.41 26.71 6.71
N ASP A 210 -11.29 26.96 5.40
CA ASP A 210 -11.46 25.92 4.37
C ASP A 210 -10.41 24.81 4.51
N PHE A 211 -9.14 25.18 4.78
CA PHE A 211 -8.08 24.22 5.08
C PHE A 211 -8.44 23.30 6.25
N LEU A 212 -8.90 23.86 7.38
CA LEU A 212 -9.31 23.05 8.53
C LEU A 212 -10.56 22.23 8.24
N ARG A 213 -11.51 22.76 7.46
CA ARG A 213 -12.69 22.01 7.02
C ARG A 213 -12.28 20.82 6.18
N ASP A 214 -11.44 21.03 5.17
CA ASP A 214 -10.96 20.01 4.23
C ASP A 214 -10.13 18.92 4.95
N LEU A 215 -9.38 19.31 5.98
CA LEU A 215 -8.64 18.40 6.85
C LEU A 215 -9.53 17.62 7.82
N ASN A 216 -10.64 18.20 8.28
CA ASN A 216 -11.52 17.63 9.29
C ASN A 216 -12.82 17.07 8.71
N ILE A 217 -12.92 16.85 7.39
CA ILE A 217 -14.14 16.33 6.72
C ILE A 217 -14.64 15.04 7.39
N ASN A 218 -13.76 14.25 8.02
CA ASN A 218 -14.11 12.99 8.67
C ASN A 218 -14.05 13.01 10.21
N ASN A 219 -13.86 14.17 10.86
CA ASN A 219 -13.65 14.26 12.31
C ASN A 219 -12.45 13.45 12.84
N GLU A 220 -11.42 13.30 12.01
CA GLU A 220 -10.25 12.47 12.33
C GLU A 220 -9.09 13.29 12.90
N LEU A 221 -9.16 14.63 12.91
CA LEU A 221 -8.13 15.48 13.50
C LEU A 221 -8.10 15.27 15.03
N THR A 222 -6.94 14.88 15.55
CA THR A 222 -6.73 14.59 16.99
C THR A 222 -5.75 15.56 17.63
N TYR A 223 -4.93 16.23 16.82
CA TYR A 223 -3.92 17.16 17.29
C TYR A 223 -3.70 18.27 16.27
N PHE A 224 -3.55 19.49 16.78
CA PHE A 224 -3.26 20.67 15.99
C PHE A 224 -2.32 21.59 16.79
N LYS A 225 -1.25 22.10 16.19
CA LYS A 225 -0.39 23.09 16.83
C LYS A 225 0.22 24.04 15.81
N VAL A 226 0.10 25.34 16.05
CA VAL A 226 0.83 26.37 15.29
C VAL A 226 2.10 26.70 16.03
N ASN A 227 3.23 26.65 15.33
CA ASN A 227 4.52 27.12 15.83
C ASN A 227 4.91 28.43 15.14
N PHE A 228 5.48 29.37 15.89
CA PHE A 228 5.94 30.65 15.37
C PHE A 228 7.48 30.70 15.26
N LYS A 229 8.00 31.33 14.21
CA LYS A 229 9.44 31.51 13.94
C LYS A 229 10.12 32.27 15.09
N THR A 230 9.43 33.29 15.60
CA THR A 230 9.84 34.09 16.74
C THR A 230 8.66 34.23 17.70
N PRO A 231 8.87 34.26 19.03
CA PRO A 231 7.78 34.42 19.99
C PRO A 231 6.98 35.71 19.76
N VAL A 232 5.65 35.58 19.70
CA VAL A 232 4.71 36.66 19.33
C VAL A 232 3.91 37.12 20.55
N ASP A 233 3.56 38.41 20.59
CA ASP A 233 2.65 38.95 21.61
C ASP A 233 1.22 38.47 21.36
N PHE A 234 0.56 37.95 22.39
CA PHE A 234 -0.80 37.44 22.33
C PHE A 234 -1.62 37.93 23.52
N ASP A 235 -2.91 38.15 23.30
CA ASP A 235 -3.85 38.43 24.39
C ASP A 235 -4.15 37.14 25.19
N TYR A 236 -3.50 37.00 26.34
CA TYR A 236 -3.66 35.86 27.24
C TYR A 236 -5.09 35.68 27.75
N GLU A 237 -5.83 36.78 27.95
CA GLU A 237 -7.22 36.72 28.39
C GLU A 237 -8.13 36.25 27.25
N ALA A 238 -7.83 36.62 26.00
CA ALA A 238 -8.53 36.07 24.85
C ALA A 238 -8.29 34.55 24.69
N ILE A 239 -7.09 34.04 24.98
CA ILE A 239 -6.80 32.59 24.97
C ILE A 239 -7.66 31.86 26.01
N ARG A 240 -7.69 32.36 27.25
CA ARG A 240 -8.45 31.74 28.36
C ARG A 240 -9.95 31.65 28.11
N ARG A 241 -10.52 32.58 27.34
CA ARG A 241 -11.95 32.57 26.96
C ARG A 241 -12.30 31.42 26.00
N VAL A 242 -11.33 30.89 25.26
CA VAL A 242 -11.55 29.76 24.35
C VAL A 242 -11.31 28.45 25.11
N LYS A 243 -12.41 27.79 25.53
CA LYS A 243 -12.35 26.54 26.29
C LYS A 243 -11.51 25.49 25.55
N GLY A 244 -10.54 24.91 26.25
CA GLY A 244 -9.66 23.87 25.73
C GLY A 244 -8.52 24.37 24.87
N LEU A 245 -8.33 25.68 24.67
CA LEU A 245 -7.17 26.25 23.99
C LEU A 245 -6.03 26.52 24.97
N THR A 246 -4.78 26.26 24.56
CA THR A 246 -3.59 26.54 25.35
C THR A 246 -2.43 27.05 24.47
N CYS A 247 -1.37 27.51 25.12
CA CYS A 247 -0.18 28.03 24.46
C CYS A 247 1.11 27.68 25.22
N SER A 248 2.22 27.62 24.48
CA SER A 248 3.57 27.53 25.04
C SER A 248 4.20 28.91 25.08
N VAL A 249 4.72 29.31 26.23
CA VAL A 249 5.32 30.63 26.44
C VAL A 249 6.84 30.50 26.53
N ASN A 250 7.56 31.37 25.82
CA ASN A 250 9.00 31.46 25.95
C ASN A 250 9.36 32.03 27.35
N LYS A 251 10.20 31.31 28.09
CA LYS A 251 10.53 31.66 29.49
C LYS A 251 11.16 33.05 29.64
N ASN A 252 11.93 33.48 28.66
CA ASN A 252 12.71 34.72 28.69
C ASN A 252 11.89 35.92 28.23
N THR A 253 11.20 35.79 27.09
CA THR A 253 10.46 36.92 26.50
C THR A 253 9.04 37.05 27.05
N LYS A 254 8.53 36.01 27.74
CA LYS A 254 7.11 35.90 28.15
C LYS A 254 6.11 36.00 26.99
N LYS A 255 6.58 35.79 25.76
CA LYS A 255 5.78 35.79 24.54
C LYS A 255 5.41 34.37 24.10
N VAL A 256 4.37 34.25 23.30
CA VAL A 256 3.84 32.95 22.86
C VAL A 256 4.69 32.39 21.73
N SER A 257 5.15 31.15 21.91
CA SER A 257 5.96 30.39 20.94
C SER A 257 5.14 29.40 20.11
N SER A 258 4.06 28.87 20.68
CA SER A 258 3.12 28.00 19.96
C SER A 258 1.73 28.03 20.58
N ILE A 259 0.70 27.72 19.79
CA ILE A 259 -0.70 27.64 20.23
C ILE A 259 -1.30 26.32 19.78
N TYR A 260 -2.04 25.65 20.68
CA TYR A 260 -2.62 24.35 20.40
C TYR A 260 -3.89 24.08 21.22
N PRO A 261 -4.87 23.34 20.68
CA PRO A 261 -5.96 22.81 21.47
C PRO A 261 -5.49 21.66 22.37
N THR A 262 -6.10 21.52 23.54
CA THR A 262 -5.88 20.42 24.50
C THR A 262 -6.68 19.18 24.10
N THR A 263 -6.43 18.05 24.77
CA THR A 263 -7.20 16.80 24.57
C THR A 263 -8.69 16.94 24.89
N SER A 264 -9.06 17.90 25.74
CA SER A 264 -10.45 18.26 26.03
C SER A 264 -11.13 19.02 24.90
N PHE A 265 -10.36 19.45 23.90
CA PHE A 265 -10.87 20.21 22.77
C PHE A 265 -11.61 19.27 21.83
N ASN A 266 -12.93 19.39 21.77
CA ASN A 266 -13.75 18.56 20.91
C ASN A 266 -13.70 19.06 19.46
N PHE A 267 -12.84 18.42 18.66
CA PHE A 267 -12.68 18.70 17.22
C PHE A 267 -13.97 18.47 16.41
N LYS A 268 -14.96 17.71 16.91
CA LYS A 268 -16.26 17.51 16.22
C LYS A 268 -17.07 18.80 16.07
N TYR A 269 -16.90 19.78 16.97
CA TYR A 269 -17.58 21.08 16.82
C TYR A 269 -17.11 21.86 15.58
N TYR A 270 -16.03 21.45 14.93
CA TYR A 270 -15.53 22.08 13.72
C TYR A 270 -16.28 21.67 12.45
N SER A 271 -16.96 20.51 12.42
CA SER A 271 -17.67 20.02 11.23
C SER A 271 -19.12 20.51 11.13
N GLU A 272 -19.79 20.80 12.25
CA GLU A 272 -21.24 21.05 12.26
C GLU A 272 -21.64 22.51 12.01
N TYR A 273 -20.76 23.48 12.26
CA TYR A 273 -21.14 24.91 12.24
C TYR A 273 -20.44 25.75 11.17
N GLY A 274 -19.51 25.18 10.39
CA GLY A 274 -18.70 25.94 9.41
C GLY A 274 -17.77 26.99 10.03
N ASP A 275 -17.82 27.17 11.35
CA ASP A 275 -17.36 28.37 12.04
C ASP A 275 -16.62 28.02 13.34
N ASN A 276 -15.43 27.44 13.16
CA ASN A 276 -14.57 26.94 14.22
C ASN A 276 -14.04 28.10 15.11
N PRO A 277 -14.33 28.11 16.44
CA PRO A 277 -13.89 29.19 17.35
C PRO A 277 -12.37 29.37 17.42
N PHE A 278 -11.62 28.29 17.26
CA PHE A 278 -10.17 28.29 17.25
C PHE A 278 -9.60 28.85 15.95
N SER A 279 -10.19 28.53 14.79
CA SER A 279 -9.78 29.11 13.51
C SER A 279 -10.07 30.61 13.46
N LYS A 280 -11.25 31.04 13.94
CA LYS A 280 -11.57 32.46 14.15
C LYS A 280 -10.58 33.14 15.07
N PHE A 281 -10.27 32.50 16.20
CA PHE A 281 -9.32 33.02 17.17
C PHE A 281 -7.95 33.25 16.52
N LEU A 282 -7.42 32.24 15.82
CA LEU A 282 -6.14 32.35 15.12
C LEU A 282 -6.17 33.42 14.02
N ILE A 283 -7.20 33.47 13.18
CA ILE A 283 -7.33 34.50 12.13
C ILE A 283 -7.39 35.92 12.70
N LYS A 284 -8.05 36.09 13.86
CA LYS A 284 -8.17 37.38 14.54
C LYS A 284 -6.87 37.81 15.21
N GLN A 285 -6.15 36.87 15.84
CA GLN A 285 -4.97 37.18 16.65
C GLN A 285 -3.67 37.18 15.85
N VAL A 286 -3.56 36.33 14.83
CA VAL A 286 -2.40 36.30 13.93
C VAL A 286 -2.62 37.36 12.83
N SER A 287 -2.08 38.56 13.09
CA SER A 287 -2.07 39.67 12.14
C SER A 287 -1.11 39.40 10.98
N ASP A 288 0.09 38.90 11.28
CA ASP A 288 1.16 38.58 10.35
C ASP A 288 1.42 37.05 10.29
N TRP A 289 0.91 36.41 9.23
CA TRP A 289 1.06 34.97 9.03
C TRP A 289 2.45 34.57 8.55
N SER A 290 3.32 35.51 8.16
CA SER A 290 4.72 35.21 7.79
C SER A 290 5.55 34.71 8.98
N GLN A 291 5.10 35.00 10.21
CA GLN A 291 5.69 34.55 11.46
C GLN A 291 5.37 33.09 11.79
N VAL A 292 4.40 32.46 11.12
CA VAL A 292 4.14 31.03 11.27
C VAL A 292 5.32 30.26 10.68
N ASP A 293 5.94 29.43 11.50
CA ASP A 293 7.04 28.56 11.08
C ASP A 293 6.49 27.29 10.45
N ASN A 294 5.69 26.56 11.22
CA ASN A 294 5.06 25.34 10.77
C ASN A 294 3.75 25.07 11.54
N ILE A 295 2.95 24.18 10.98
CA ILE A 295 1.72 23.68 11.62
C ILE A 295 1.89 22.17 11.79
N GLU A 296 1.87 21.71 13.03
CA GLU A 296 1.87 20.28 13.36
C GLU A 296 0.42 19.79 13.42
N LEU A 297 0.11 18.76 12.63
CA LEU A 297 -1.20 18.14 12.60
C LEU A 297 -1.05 16.64 12.83
N LYS A 298 -1.94 16.07 13.63
CA LYS A 298 -2.10 14.61 13.70
C LYS A 298 -3.55 14.22 13.56
N LYS A 299 -3.80 13.16 12.80
CA LYS A 299 -5.13 12.60 12.59
C LYS A 299 -5.15 11.10 12.78
N LYS A 300 -6.34 10.54 13.01
CA LYS A 300 -6.59 9.12 12.76
C LYS A 300 -6.44 8.85 11.27
N VAL A 301 -6.17 7.59 10.92
CA VAL A 301 -5.98 7.18 9.53
C VAL A 301 -7.33 7.18 8.79
N ASP A 302 -7.46 7.87 7.67
CA ASP A 302 -8.63 7.77 6.78
C ASP A 302 -8.38 6.75 5.65
N ILE A 303 -9.41 6.51 4.85
CA ILE A 303 -9.32 5.61 3.70
C ILE A 303 -8.35 6.12 2.62
N ARG A 304 -8.17 7.44 2.48
CA ARG A 304 -7.27 8.02 1.46
C ARG A 304 -5.81 7.77 1.84
N ASP A 305 -5.50 7.81 3.13
CA ASP A 305 -4.19 7.43 3.66
C ASP A 305 -3.89 5.96 3.33
N ILE A 306 -4.86 5.07 3.56
CA ILE A 306 -4.72 3.65 3.19
C ILE A 306 -4.44 3.53 1.70
N ILE A 307 -5.26 4.15 0.83
CA ILE A 307 -5.06 4.10 -0.62
C ILE A 307 -3.67 4.62 -1.03
N LEU A 308 -3.22 5.72 -0.42
CA LEU A 308 -1.92 6.34 -0.72
C LEU A 308 -0.73 5.45 -0.33
N ILE A 309 -0.85 4.73 0.78
CA ILE A 309 0.16 3.77 1.24
C ILE A 309 0.24 2.54 0.31
N ASN A 310 -0.83 2.30 -0.46
CA ASN A 310 -0.98 1.20 -1.42
C ASN A 310 -0.65 -0.17 -0.80
N PRO A 311 -1.43 -0.67 0.17
CA PRO A 311 -1.18 -1.92 0.88
C PRO A 311 -1.13 -3.11 -0.07
N PHE A 312 -0.27 -4.07 0.24
CA PHE A 312 -0.19 -5.33 -0.47
C PHE A 312 -0.88 -6.44 0.30
N TYR A 313 -2.06 -6.85 -0.17
CA TYR A 313 -2.84 -7.94 0.42
C TYR A 313 -2.39 -9.28 -0.15
N TRP A 314 -1.39 -9.91 0.48
CA TRP A 314 -0.70 -11.11 0.00
C TRP A 314 -1.63 -12.25 -0.41
N VAL A 315 -2.62 -12.57 0.43
CA VAL A 315 -3.58 -13.65 0.16
C VAL A 315 -4.43 -13.41 -1.07
N MET A 316 -4.68 -12.13 -1.39
CA MET A 316 -5.44 -11.74 -2.56
C MET A 316 -4.54 -11.63 -3.78
N GLU A 317 -3.34 -11.06 -3.66
CA GLU A 317 -2.44 -10.85 -4.79
C GLU A 317 -1.84 -12.17 -5.29
N PHE A 318 -1.52 -13.12 -4.39
CA PHE A 318 -0.95 -14.43 -4.69
C PHE A 318 -1.82 -15.58 -4.12
N PRO A 319 -3.05 -15.75 -4.62
CA PRO A 319 -3.99 -16.72 -4.06
C PRO A 319 -3.50 -18.17 -4.22
N ASP A 320 -2.80 -18.47 -5.30
CA ASP A 320 -2.18 -19.77 -5.59
C ASP A 320 -1.12 -20.19 -4.54
N ILE A 321 -0.44 -19.21 -3.94
CA ILE A 321 0.60 -19.43 -2.92
C ILE A 321 0.00 -19.60 -1.52
N PHE A 322 -1.05 -18.83 -1.20
CA PHE A 322 -1.60 -18.77 0.16
C PHE A 322 -2.88 -19.59 0.38
N ASN A 323 -3.57 -20.00 -0.69
CA ASN A 323 -4.83 -20.77 -0.65
C ASN A 323 -4.64 -22.27 -0.96
N SER A 324 -3.47 -22.83 -0.61
CA SER A 324 -3.18 -24.26 -0.82
C SER A 324 -4.03 -25.16 0.08
N ALA A 325 -4.56 -26.25 -0.48
CA ALA A 325 -5.40 -27.24 0.21
C ALA A 325 -4.68 -27.98 1.35
N SER A 326 -3.35 -27.93 1.41
CA SER A 326 -2.56 -28.48 2.51
C SER A 326 -2.04 -27.35 3.41
N GLU A 327 -2.42 -27.34 4.68
CA GLU A 327 -1.97 -26.34 5.67
C GLU A 327 -0.45 -26.23 5.78
N ASN A 328 0.29 -27.32 5.49
CA ASN A 328 1.75 -27.37 5.58
C ASN A 328 2.50 -26.72 4.40
N ASN A 329 1.83 -26.33 3.32
CA ASN A 329 2.46 -25.76 2.11
C ASN A 329 1.88 -24.38 1.73
N LYS A 330 1.54 -23.55 2.73
CA LYS A 330 1.11 -22.16 2.48
C LYS A 330 2.31 -21.21 2.53
N GLY A 331 2.40 -20.30 1.57
CA GLY A 331 3.45 -19.29 1.51
C GLY A 331 4.65 -19.69 0.64
N PHE A 332 5.70 -18.88 0.71
CA PHE A 332 6.92 -19.06 -0.09
C PHE A 332 7.96 -19.90 0.64
N ASP A 333 8.67 -20.76 -0.09
CA ASP A 333 9.83 -21.50 0.43
C ASP A 333 10.97 -20.55 0.85
N ILE A 334 11.17 -19.47 0.07
CA ILE A 334 12.22 -18.47 0.27
C ILE A 334 11.66 -17.08 0.01
N ILE A 335 11.92 -16.14 0.92
CA ILE A 335 11.59 -14.72 0.76
C ILE A 335 12.88 -13.91 0.83
N ILE A 336 13.13 -13.11 -0.20
CA ILE A 336 14.26 -12.18 -0.25
C ILE A 336 13.71 -10.76 -0.14
N GLY A 337 13.95 -10.11 1.00
CA GLY A 337 13.58 -8.72 1.21
C GLY A 337 14.68 -7.77 0.73
N ASN A 338 14.31 -6.73 0.01
CA ASN A 338 15.18 -5.57 -0.19
C ASN A 338 14.97 -4.61 1.00
N PRO A 339 15.90 -4.51 1.97
CA PRO A 339 15.73 -3.64 3.12
C PRO A 339 15.57 -2.17 2.66
N PRO A 340 14.76 -1.36 3.37
CA PRO A 340 14.41 -0.02 2.89
C PRO A 340 15.64 0.89 2.93
N PHE A 341 16.12 1.33 1.77
CA PHE A 341 17.12 2.39 1.63
C PHE A 341 16.42 3.76 1.75
N ILE A 342 16.18 4.25 2.97
CA ILE A 342 15.35 5.45 3.18
C ILE A 342 16.11 6.77 2.96
N ARG A 343 15.67 7.54 1.97
CA ARG A 343 15.16 8.93 2.15
C ARG A 343 13.72 8.96 1.63
N ALA A 344 12.78 8.45 2.44
CA ALA A 344 11.35 8.41 2.13
C ALA A 344 10.61 9.49 2.92
N ASP A 345 9.47 9.93 2.40
CA ASP A 345 8.63 10.96 3.01
C ASP A 345 8.18 10.59 4.44
N THR A 346 7.88 11.62 5.23
CA THR A 346 7.60 11.54 6.68
C THR A 346 6.54 10.49 7.06
N MET A 347 5.53 10.28 6.23
CA MET A 347 4.43 9.34 6.51
C MET A 347 4.83 7.89 6.25
N MET A 348 5.50 7.59 5.14
CA MET A 348 6.07 6.26 4.90
C MET A 348 7.08 5.90 5.99
N THR A 349 7.97 6.84 6.34
CA THR A 349 8.92 6.66 7.45
C THR A 349 8.22 6.36 8.78
N PHE A 350 7.08 7.01 9.06
CA PHE A 350 6.30 6.75 10.27
C PHE A 350 5.82 5.29 10.34
N PHE A 351 5.17 4.79 9.29
CA PHE A 351 4.71 3.41 9.25
C PHE A 351 5.86 2.40 9.34
N TYR A 352 6.96 2.63 8.62
CA TYR A 352 8.18 1.81 8.72
C TYR A 352 8.74 1.80 10.15
N SER A 353 8.84 2.96 10.80
CA SER A 353 9.44 3.10 12.14
C SER A 353 8.63 2.41 13.25
N LYS A 354 7.33 2.24 13.05
CA LYS A 354 6.43 1.64 14.03
C LYS A 354 6.36 0.12 13.95
N GLY A 355 7.00 -0.49 12.94
CA GLY A 355 6.99 -1.94 12.77
C GLY A 355 5.56 -2.49 12.68
N ILE A 356 4.65 -1.71 12.10
CA ILE A 356 3.27 -2.14 11.85
C ILE A 356 3.36 -3.08 10.66
N SER A 357 3.62 -4.34 10.96
CA SER A 357 3.67 -5.51 10.07
C SER A 357 2.64 -6.52 10.52
#